data_AF-A0A2R4CAS9-F1
#
_entry.id   AF-A0A2R4CAS9-F1
#
_cell.length_a   1.000
_cell.length_b   1.000
_cell.length_c   1.000
_cell.angle_alpha   90.00
_cell.angle_beta   90.00
_cell.angle_gamma   90.00
#
_symmetry.space_group_name_H-M   'P 1'
#
loop_
_entity.id
_entity.type
_entity.pdbx_description
1 polymer ?
#
loop_
_entity_poly.entity_id
_entity_poly.type
_entity_poly.pdbx_seq_one_letter_code
_entity_poly.pdbx_strand_id
1 'polypeptide(L)'
;MPDITYSYDTITASTLRTITDIAAQARGAAPVDPDACWAMARGAFRAWCELVGDAATEQDRATLEQLFEGIPLRDPSCLETAPGNWRPSPIVVLAPAAPR
;
A
#
# COMPACT_ATOMS: atom_id res chain seq x y z
N MET A 1 -5.09 15.91 21.79
CA MET A 1 -4.66 15.77 20.39
C MET A 1 -5.92 15.87 19.54
N PRO A 2 -5.96 16.63 18.43
CA PRO A 2 -7.12 16.60 17.55
C PRO A 2 -7.29 15.17 17.03
N ASP A 3 -8.51 14.65 17.17
CA ASP A 3 -8.92 13.34 16.68
C ASP A 3 -9.11 13.48 15.16
N ILE A 4 -8.03 13.24 14.41
CA ILE A 4 -8.09 13.29 12.94
C ILE A 4 -8.67 11.96 12.47
N THR A 5 -10.01 11.92 12.35
CA THR A 5 -10.69 10.79 11.72
C THR A 5 -10.57 10.93 10.20
N TYR A 6 -9.70 10.14 9.58
CA TYR A 6 -9.60 10.09 8.12
C TYR A 6 -10.76 9.29 7.53
N SER A 7 -11.34 9.77 6.43
CA SER A 7 -12.45 9.07 5.76
C SER A 7 -11.96 7.80 5.05
N TYR A 8 -12.84 6.80 4.93
CA TYR A 8 -12.59 5.57 4.18
C TYR A 8 -12.05 5.87 2.78
N ASP A 9 -12.73 6.74 2.04
CA ASP A 9 -12.36 7.12 0.67
C ASP A 9 -10.95 7.75 0.61
N THR A 10 -10.60 8.58 1.60
CA THR A 10 -9.27 9.20 1.67
C THR A 10 -8.19 8.16 1.92
N ILE A 11 -8.41 7.24 2.86
CA ILE A 11 -7.45 6.18 3.20
C ILE A 11 -7.27 5.25 1.98
N THR A 12 -8.37 4.78 1.38
CA THR A 12 -8.37 3.89 0.22
C THR A 12 -7.71 4.54 -1.00
N ALA A 13 -8.06 5.78 -1.33
CA ALA A 13 -7.44 6.50 -2.45
C ALA A 13 -5.94 6.73 -2.22
N SER A 14 -5.52 7.05 -1.00
CA SER A 14 -4.11 7.24 -0.66
C SER A 14 -3.33 5.93 -0.78
N THR A 15 -3.90 4.81 -0.33
CA THR A 15 -3.28 3.48 -0.43
C THR A 15 -3.16 3.04 -1.88
N LEU A 16 -4.23 3.18 -2.67
CA LEU A 16 -4.22 2.84 -4.10
C LEU A 16 -3.15 3.62 -4.85
N ARG A 17 -3.04 4.92 -4.60
CA ARG A 17 -2.00 5.77 -5.20
C ARG A 17 -0.60 5.27 -4.83
N THR A 18 -0.36 5.03 -3.53
CA THR A 18 0.93 4.56 -3.03
C THR A 18 1.36 3.24 -3.69
N ILE A 19 0.46 2.25 -3.72
CA ILE A 19 0.77 0.93 -4.32
C ILE A 19 0.98 1.05 -5.83
N THR A 20 0.19 1.89 -6.51
CA THR A 20 0.38 2.16 -7.95
C THR A 20 1.75 2.78 -8.23
N ASP A 21 2.17 3.76 -7.42
CA ASP A 21 3.48 4.42 -7.56
C ASP A 21 4.62 3.42 -7.31
N ILE A 22 4.47 2.50 -6.34
CA ILE A 22 5.43 1.43 -6.07
C ILE A 22 5.50 0.43 -7.24
N ALA A 23 4.35 0.03 -7.78
CA ALA A 23 4.29 -0.86 -8.93
C ALA A 23 4.92 -0.23 -10.18
N ALA A 24 4.70 1.07 -10.40
CA ALA A 24 5.37 1.82 -11.47
C ALA A 24 6.89 1.88 -11.27
N GLN A 25 7.36 2.08 -10.04
CA GLN A 25 8.79 2.04 -9.71
C GLN A 25 9.41 0.66 -9.97
N ALA A 26 8.72 -0.42 -9.59
CA ALA A 26 9.19 -1.79 -9.83
C ALA A 26 9.28 -2.16 -11.32
N ARG A 27 8.40 -1.60 -12.15
CA ARG A 27 8.37 -1.82 -13.61
C ARG A 27 9.31 -0.88 -14.37
N GLY A 28 9.67 0.25 -13.77
CA GLY A 28 10.61 1.19 -14.35
C GLY A 28 12.02 0.61 -14.43
N ALA A 29 12.85 1.12 -15.33
CA ALA A 29 14.27 0.76 -15.44
C ALA A 29 15.15 1.31 -14.29
N ALA A 30 14.53 1.72 -13.18
CA ALA A 30 15.23 2.25 -12.02
C ALA A 30 15.99 1.12 -11.31
N PRO A 31 17.11 1.41 -10.62
CA PRO A 31 17.92 0.40 -9.92
C PRO A 31 17.26 -0.13 -8.63
N VAL A 32 15.94 0.05 -8.48
CA VAL A 32 15.21 -0.38 -7.28
C VAL A 32 14.97 -1.88 -7.34
N ASP A 33 15.23 -2.54 -6.22
CA ASP A 33 15.01 -3.97 -6.10
C ASP A 33 13.51 -4.29 -6.13
N PRO A 34 13.02 -5.12 -7.07
CA PRO A 34 11.60 -5.43 -7.17
C PRO A 34 11.03 -6.10 -5.91
N ASP A 35 11.85 -6.89 -5.20
CA ASP A 35 11.44 -7.53 -3.94
C ASP A 35 11.24 -6.49 -2.82
N ALA A 36 12.05 -5.43 -2.81
CA ALA A 36 11.86 -4.30 -1.91
C ALA A 36 10.56 -3.56 -2.24
N CYS A 37 10.27 -3.30 -3.52
CA CYS A 37 8.99 -2.71 -3.97
C CYS A 37 7.79 -3.53 -3.49
N TRP A 38 7.82 -4.84 -3.69
CA TRP A 38 6.74 -5.71 -3.25
C TRP A 38 6.53 -5.63 -1.73
N ALA A 39 7.61 -5.64 -0.95
CA ALA A 39 7.54 -5.51 0.49
C ALA A 39 6.96 -4.15 0.94
N MET A 40 7.28 -3.05 0.24
CA MET A 40 6.69 -1.74 0.54
C MET A 40 5.19 -1.71 0.29
N ALA A 41 4.78 -2.21 -0.87
CA ALA A 41 3.38 -2.25 -1.22
C ALA A 41 2.63 -3.07 -0.16
N ARG A 42 3.19 -4.22 0.27
CA ARG A 42 2.53 -5.12 1.24
C ARG A 42 2.33 -4.42 2.58
N GLY A 43 3.31 -3.61 2.99
CA GLY A 43 3.19 -2.73 4.16
C GLY A 43 2.04 -1.73 4.02
N ALA A 44 1.92 -1.05 2.88
CA ALA A 44 0.84 -0.09 2.62
C ALA A 44 -0.55 -0.75 2.64
N PHE A 45 -0.69 -1.94 2.09
CA PHE A 45 -1.95 -2.69 2.13
C PHE A 45 -2.31 -3.17 3.52
N ARG A 46 -1.34 -3.67 4.30
CA ARG A 46 -1.58 -4.03 5.69
C ARG A 46 -2.02 -2.81 6.51
N ALA A 47 -1.36 -1.67 6.33
CA ALA A 47 -1.74 -0.43 6.99
C ALA A 47 -3.15 0.01 6.59
N TRP A 48 -3.54 -0.14 5.32
CA TRP A 48 -4.91 0.10 4.88
C TRP A 48 -5.89 -0.81 5.62
N CYS A 49 -5.67 -2.13 5.64
CA CYS A 49 -6.51 -3.07 6.38
C CYS A 49 -6.65 -2.70 7.87
N GLU A 50 -5.57 -2.28 8.51
CA GLU A 50 -5.58 -1.83 9.92
C GLU A 50 -6.38 -0.52 10.11
N LEU A 51 -6.35 0.39 9.14
CA LEU A 51 -7.02 1.69 9.20
C LEU A 51 -8.51 1.63 8.81
N VAL A 52 -8.87 0.85 7.79
CA VAL A 52 -10.27 0.72 7.34
C VAL A 52 -11.04 -0.35 8.11
N GLY A 53 -10.34 -1.36 8.66
CA GLY A 53 -10.95 -2.44 9.42
C GLY A 53 -12.10 -3.12 8.66
N ASP A 54 -13.24 -3.23 9.32
CA ASP A 54 -14.44 -3.87 8.77
C ASP A 54 -15.15 -3.05 7.68
N ALA A 55 -14.74 -1.80 7.47
CA ALA A 55 -15.27 -0.98 6.36
C ALA A 55 -14.66 -1.39 5.00
N ALA A 56 -13.61 -2.22 4.99
CA ALA A 56 -12.99 -2.73 3.77
C ALA A 56 -14.01 -3.49 2.90
N THR A 57 -14.32 -2.96 1.72
CA THR A 57 -15.13 -3.70 0.75
C THR A 57 -14.29 -4.81 0.10
N GLU A 58 -14.94 -5.92 -0.27
CA GLU A 58 -14.28 -6.99 -1.04
C GLU A 58 -13.71 -6.49 -2.37
N GLN A 59 -14.40 -5.53 -3.00
CA GLN A 59 -13.97 -4.94 -4.27
C GLN A 59 -12.68 -4.13 -4.13
N ASP A 60 -12.55 -3.32 -3.09
CA ASP A 60 -11.34 -2.53 -2.84
C ASP A 60 -10.17 -3.44 -2.46
N ARG A 61 -10.44 -4.48 -1.65
CA ARG A 61 -9.44 -5.50 -1.32
C ARG A 61 -8.95 -6.23 -2.57
N ALA A 62 -9.86 -6.68 -3.44
CA ALA A 62 -9.49 -7.35 -4.70
C ALA A 62 -8.70 -6.42 -5.65
N THR A 63 -9.06 -5.14 -5.71
CA THR A 63 -8.33 -4.14 -6.52
C THR A 63 -6.90 -3.97 -6.03
N LEU A 64 -6.72 -3.87 -4.70
CA LEU A 64 -5.40 -3.76 -4.09
C LEU A 64 -4.58 -5.04 -4.31
N GLU A 65 -5.18 -6.22 -4.13
CA GLU A 65 -4.58 -7.54 -4.40
C GLU A 65 -4.11 -7.70 -5.84
N GLN A 66 -4.91 -7.30 -6.82
CA GLN A 66 -4.50 -7.34 -8.23
C GLN A 66 -3.28 -6.46 -8.52
N LEU A 67 -3.16 -5.31 -7.85
CA LEU A 67 -1.98 -4.45 -7.98
C LEU A 67 -0.72 -5.13 -7.42
N PHE A 68 -0.85 -5.94 -6.36
CA PHE A 68 0.25 -6.74 -5.80
C PHE A 68 0.75 -7.80 -6.76
N GLU A 69 -0.17 -8.60 -7.30
CA GLU A 69 0.15 -9.68 -8.23
C GLU A 69 0.86 -9.16 -9.49
N GLY A 70 0.61 -7.88 -9.84
CA GLY A 70 1.26 -7.21 -10.96
C GLY A 70 2.67 -6.65 -10.68
N ILE A 71 3.24 -6.81 -9.47
CA ILE A 71 4.61 -6.39 -9.16
C ILE A 71 5.57 -7.56 -9.48
N PRO A 72 6.58 -7.35 -10.35
CA PRO A 72 7.54 -8.41 -10.66
C PRO A 72 8.37 -8.74 -9.41
N LEU A 73 8.50 -10.03 -9.12
CA LEU A 73 9.38 -10.54 -8.06
C LEU A 73 10.64 -11.14 -8.69
N ARG A 74 11.80 -10.89 -8.09
CA ARG A 74 13.03 -11.60 -8.46
C ARG A 74 13.12 -12.94 -7.75
N ASP A 75 12.69 -12.96 -6.49
CA ASP A 75 12.63 -14.18 -5.69
C ASP A 75 11.17 -14.57 -5.37
N PRO A 76 10.67 -15.70 -5.90
CA PRO A 76 9.31 -16.17 -5.59
C PRO A 76 9.13 -16.55 -4.10
N SER A 77 10.21 -16.77 -3.34
CA SER A 77 10.12 -16.98 -1.88
C SER A 77 9.68 -15.73 -1.12
N CYS A 78 9.74 -14.55 -1.74
CA CYS A 78 9.14 -13.34 -1.19
C CYS A 78 7.60 -13.39 -1.13
N LEU A 79 6.93 -14.30 -1.88
CA LEU A 79 5.47 -14.34 -1.96
C LEU A 79 4.79 -14.60 -0.60
N GLU A 80 5.40 -15.32 0.34
CA GLU A 80 4.65 -15.75 1.53
C GLU A 80 5.39 -15.83 2.88
N THR A 81 6.73 -15.64 2.97
CA THR A 81 7.45 -16.12 4.18
C THR A 81 8.58 -15.26 4.75
N ALA A 82 8.64 -13.94 4.52
CA ALA A 82 9.64 -13.09 5.17
C ALA A 82 9.09 -12.36 6.43
N PRO A 83 9.22 -12.93 7.65
CA PRO A 83 8.97 -12.19 8.88
C PRO A 83 10.12 -11.21 9.14
N GLY A 84 9.78 -9.92 9.19
CA GLY A 84 10.65 -8.90 9.77
C GLY A 84 11.58 -8.22 8.77
N ASN A 85 11.10 -7.12 8.18
CA ASN A 85 11.91 -5.90 8.04
C ASN A 85 11.10 -4.70 7.54
N TRP A 86 9.82 -4.59 7.92
CA TRP A 86 9.03 -3.41 7.60
C TRP A 86 8.62 -2.67 8.86
N ARG A 87 9.23 -1.50 9.03
CA ARG A 87 8.62 -0.39 9.76
C ARG A 87 7.87 0.45 8.72
N PRO A 88 6.58 0.76 8.91
CA PRO A 88 5.92 1.73 8.05
C PRO A 88 6.72 3.03 8.12
N SER A 89 7.30 3.46 7.00
CA SER A 89 7.81 4.82 6.89
C SER A 89 6.59 5.75 6.94
N PRO A 90 6.55 6.75 7.84
CA PRO A 90 5.34 7.49 8.17
C PRO A 90 4.86 8.47 7.09
N ILE A 91 5.30 8.35 5.84
CA ILE A 91 4.86 9.25 4.78
C ILE A 91 3.65 8.64 4.08
N VAL A 92 2.55 8.54 4.81
CA VAL A 92 1.21 8.56 4.21
C VAL A 92 0.85 10.04 4.14
N VAL A 93 1.00 10.67 2.97
CA VAL A 93 0.57 12.06 2.78
C VAL A 93 -0.96 12.07 2.62
N LEU A 94 -1.65 12.07 3.75
CA LEU A 94 -3.10 12.28 3.79
C LEU A 94 -3.34 13.77 3.58
N ALA A 95 -3.73 14.16 2.36
CA ALA A 95 -4.16 15.52 2.10
C ALA A 95 -5.41 15.81 2.95
N PRO A 96 -5.44 16.91 3.73
CA PRO A 96 -6.63 17.28 4.49
C PRO A 96 -7.80 17.51 3.52
N ALA A 97 -8.95 16.88 3.82
CA ALA A 97 -10.17 17.11 3.07
C ALA A 97 -10.50 18.61 3.12
N ALA A 98 -10.65 19.23 1.94
CA ALA A 98 -10.94 20.65 1.84
C ALA A 98 -12.27 20.97 2.55
N PRO A 99 -12.32 21.99 3.42
CA PRO A 99 -13.58 22.44 4.00
C PRO A 99 -14.46 23.03 2.89
N ARG A 100 -15.72 22.58 2.84
CA ARG A 100 -16.78 23.22 2.04
C ARG A 100 -17.31 24.44 2.76
#